data_AF-A0A482WM54-F1
#
_entry.id   AF-A0A482WM54-F1
#
_cell.length_a   1.000
_cell.length_b   1.000
_cell.length_c   1.000
_cell.angle_alpha   90.00
_cell.angle_beta   90.00
_cell.angle_gamma   90.00
#
_symmetry.space_group_name_H-M   'P 1'
#
loop_
_entity.id
_entity.type
_entity.pdbx_description
1 polymer ?
#
loop_
_entity_poly.entity_id
_entity_poly.type
_entity_poly.pdbx_seq_one_letter_code
_entity_poly.pdbx_strand_id
1 'polypeptide(L)' 'IFTPLRGFDNEGNKVIWMRLNNLNPDRYYFGTSLKAVFMTIDAIQIEEGPVPGYVYVLDGKG' A
#
# COMPACT_ATOMS: atom_id res chain seq x y z
N ILE A 1 2.34 4.32 -6.72
CA ILE A 1 1.66 3.03 -6.99
C ILE A 1 1.66 2.22 -5.70
N PHE A 2 0.52 1.60 -5.35
CA PHE A 2 0.39 0.67 -4.22
C PHE A 2 0.32 -0.75 -4.79
N THR A 3 1.14 -1.66 -4.29
CA THR A 3 1.20 -3.04 -4.79
C THR A 3 1.34 -3.99 -3.62
N PRO A 4 0.29 -4.78 -3.30
CA PRO A 4 0.42 -5.88 -2.35
C PRO A 4 1.48 -6.87 -2.83
N LEU A 5 2.43 -7.20 -1.97
CA LEU A 5 3.41 -8.23 -2.27
C LEU A 5 2.81 -9.62 -2.01
N ARG A 6 3.39 -10.62 -2.68
CA ARG A 6 2.99 -12.02 -2.47
C ARG A 6 3.47 -12.49 -1.10
N GLY A 7 2.58 -13.18 -0.37
CA GLY A 7 2.86 -13.71 0.96
C GLY A 7 2.73 -12.67 2.08
N PHE A 8 3.29 -13.04 3.23
CA PHE A 8 3.26 -12.27 4.47
C PHE A 8 4.68 -12.12 5.00
N ASP A 9 4.89 -11.16 5.90
CA ASP A 9 6.14 -11.11 6.67
C ASP A 9 6.20 -12.22 7.74
N ASN A 10 7.28 -12.24 8.53
CA ASN A 10 7.48 -13.25 9.57
C ASN A 10 6.46 -13.16 10.73
N GLU A 11 5.71 -12.07 10.82
CA GLU A 11 4.66 -11.85 11.82
C GLU A 11 3.25 -12.08 11.25
N GLY A 12 3.14 -12.45 9.97
CA GLY A 12 1.87 -12.66 9.27
C GLY A 12 1.24 -11.37 8.73
N ASN A 13 1.92 -10.24 8.77
CA ASN A 13 1.41 -8.98 8.22
C ASN A 13 1.45 -8.97 6.70
N LYS A 14 0.49 -8.29 6.08
CA LYS A 14 0.49 -8.09 4.63
C LYS A 14 1.45 -6.97 4.24
N VAL A 15 2.42 -7.26 3.38
CA VAL A 15 3.39 -6.27 2.92
C VAL A 15 2.87 -5.55 1.67
N ILE A 16 2.86 -4.23 1.71
CA ILE A 16 2.43 -3.35 0.62
C ILE A 16 3.61 -2.50 0.16
N TRP A 17 4.02 -2.69 -1.08
CA TRP A 17 5.04 -1.86 -1.72
C TRP A 17 4.43 -0.57 -2.25
N MET A 18 5.11 0.55 -2.00
CA MET A 18 4.71 1.87 -2.45
C MET A 18 5.88 2.57 -3.13
N ARG A 19 5.62 3.19 -4.28
CA ARG A 19 6.57 4.12 -4.92
C ARG A 19 5.88 5.43 -5.26
N LEU A 20 6.56 6.54 -4.93
CA LEU A 20 6.21 7.86 -5.44
C LEU A 20 6.69 7.96 -6.89
N ASN A 21 5.76 7.92 -7.84
CA ASN A 21 6.10 8.04 -9.27
C ASN A 21 6.24 9.49 -9.74
N ASN A 22 5.86 10.46 -8.91
CA ASN A 22 5.94 11.88 -9.22
C ASN A 22 6.18 12.65 -7.92
N LEU A 23 7.35 13.30 -7.83
CA LEU A 23 7.72 14.13 -6.68
C LEU A 23 7.22 15.57 -6.78
N ASN A 24 6.55 15.97 -7.86
CA ASN A 24 5.97 17.29 -7.96
C ASN A 24 4.77 17.40 -7.00
N PRO A 25 4.87 18.21 -5.92
CA PRO A 25 3.82 18.32 -4.92
C PRO A 25 2.53 18.92 -5.48
N ASP A 26 2.60 19.76 -6.52
CA ASP A 26 1.42 20.38 -7.16
C ASP A 26 0.56 19.35 -7.91
N ARG A 27 1.16 18.19 -8.22
CA ARG A 27 0.48 17.06 -8.87
C ARG A 27 0.16 15.94 -7.89
N TYR A 28 0.57 16.08 -6.63
CA TYR A 28 0.32 15.10 -5.59
C TYR A 28 -0.96 15.46 -4.82
N TYR A 29 -2.01 14.67 -5.02
CA TYR A 29 -3.26 14.80 -4.28
C TYR A 29 -3.31 13.74 -3.19
N PHE A 30 -3.01 14.14 -1.95
CA PHE A 30 -3.00 13.24 -0.78
C PHE A 30 -4.30 12.45 -0.62
N GLY A 31 -5.45 13.10 -0.85
CA GLY A 31 -6.76 12.43 -0.76
C GLY A 31 -6.93 11.28 -1.78
N THR A 32 -6.37 11.42 -2.97
CA THR A 32 -6.40 10.35 -3.99
C THR A 32 -5.52 9.17 -3.56
N SER A 33 -4.33 9.45 -3.03
CA SER A 33 -3.44 8.41 -2.47
C SER A 33 -4.10 7.65 -1.32
N LEU A 34 -4.76 8.37 -0.41
CA LEU A 34 -5.44 7.75 0.73
C LEU A 34 -6.61 6.85 0.29
N LYS A 35 -7.40 7.27 -0.72
CA LYS A 35 -8.43 6.42 -1.31
C LYS A 35 -7.85 5.13 -1.89
N ALA A 36 -6.73 5.21 -2.60
CA ALA A 36 -6.06 4.04 -3.16
C ALA A 36 -5.58 3.07 -2.07
N VAL A 37 -5.10 3.58 -0.92
CA VAL A 37 -4.76 2.76 0.25
C VAL A 37 -5.97 1.99 0.75
N PHE A 38 -7.11 2.67 0.99
CA PHE A 38 -8.32 2.00 1.48
C PHE A 38 -8.84 0.96 0.50
N MET A 39 -8.88 1.25 -0.80
CA MET A 39 -9.27 0.27 -1.81
C MET A 39 -8.34 -0.95 -1.82
N THR A 40 -7.05 -0.76 -1.55
CA THR A 40 -6.08 -1.86 -1.46
C THR A 40 -6.34 -2.72 -0.23
N ILE A 41 -6.63 -2.09 0.92
CA ILE A 41 -7.01 -2.79 2.16
C ILE A 41 -8.29 -3.61 1.95
N ASP A 42 -9.32 -3.01 1.35
CA ASP A 42 -10.58 -3.69 1.06
C ASP A 42 -10.36 -4.92 0.15
N ALA A 43 -9.53 -4.77 -0.90
CA ALA A 43 -9.20 -5.88 -1.80
C ALA A 43 -8.49 -7.02 -1.06
N ILE A 44 -7.51 -6.72 -0.20
CA ILE A 44 -6.81 -7.72 0.62
C ILE A 44 -7.79 -8.45 1.54
N GLN A 45 -8.70 -7.70 2.19
CA GLN A 45 -9.70 -8.30 3.09
C GLN A 45 -10.68 -9.22 2.35
N ILE A 46 -11.02 -8.91 1.10
CA ILE A 46 -11.88 -9.75 0.26
C ILE A 46 -11.16 -11.03 -0.18
N GLU A 47 -9.89 -10.93 -0.59
CA GLU A 47 -9.14 -12.06 -1.14
C GLU A 47 -8.54 -12.98 -0.07
N GLU A 48 -8.01 -12.41 1.01
CA GLU A 48 -7.19 -13.11 2.01
C GLU A 48 -7.88 -13.20 3.38
N GLY A 49 -8.97 -12.45 3.57
CA GLY A 49 -9.64 -12.31 4.86
C GLY A 49 -8.91 -11.35 5.81
N PRO A 50 -9.22 -11.40 7.11
CA PRO A 50 -8.56 -10.58 8.11
C PRO A 50 -7.07 -10.93 8.23
N VAL A 51 -6.22 -9.91 8.19
CA VAL A 51 -4.77 -10.04 8.42
C VAL A 51 -4.38 -9.38 9.76
N PRO A 52 -3.32 -9.85 10.44
CA PRO A 52 -2.82 -9.25 11.69
C PRO A 52 -2.49 -7.76 11.58
N GLY A 53 -2.01 -7.33 10.40
CA GLY A 53 -1.59 -5.96 10.15
C GLY A 53 -1.06 -5.75 8.74
N TYR A 54 -0.62 -4.52 8.48
CA TYR A 54 -0.07 -4.09 7.19
C TYR A 54 1.31 -3.46 7.39
N VAL A 55 2.28 -3.87 6.57
CA VAL A 55 3.61 -3.26 6.53
C VAL A 55 3.79 -2.52 5.21
N TYR A 56 4.01 -1.21 5.29
CA TYR A 56 4.17 -0.35 4.13
C TYR A 56 5.65 -0.09 3.84
N VAL A 57 6.11 -0.52 2.66
CA VAL A 57 7.48 -0.25 2.21
C VAL A 57 7.45 0.85 1.16
N LEU A 58 7.99 2.02 1.51
CA LEU A 58 8.03 3.18 0.63
C LEU A 58 9.40 3.32 -0.03
N ASP A 59 9.43 3.23 -1.35
CA ASP A 59 10.56 3.68 -2.17
C ASP A 59 10.49 5.20 -2.36
N GLY A 60 11.30 5.89 -1.57
CA GLY A 60 11.45 7.34 -1.60
C GLY A 60 12.54 7.85 -2.55
N LYS A 61 13.11 7.01 -3.43
CA LYS A 61 14.24 7.44 -4.27
C LYS A 61 13.93 8.58 -5.25
N GLY A 62 12.66 8.82 -5.57
CA GLY A 62 12.27 9.93 -6.44
C GLY A 62 12.55 9.72 -7.91
#